data_AF-A0A101VV40-F1
#
_entry.id   AF-A0A101VV40-F1
#
_cell.length_a   1.000
_cell.length_b   1.000
_cell.length_c   1.000
_cell.angle_alpha   90.00
_cell.angle_beta   90.00
_cell.angle_gamma   90.00
#
_symmetry.space_group_name_H-M   'P 1'
#
loop_
_entity.id
_entity.type
_entity.pdbx_description
1 polymer ?
#
loop_
_entity_poly.entity_id
_entity_poly.type
_entity_poly.pdbx_seq_one_letter_code
_entity_poly.pdbx_strand_id
1 'polypeptide(L)'
;MAREATSDVSVSSTELVNVGKNFCLFRRDNKALALINESAAKLLLACIDDVDTQAFKPLFSPHDADPSIDRDPSHKEMLLAQLRSEGFLDGPKQRAAAPIVPPAFHAPQNAGLHSVYRLEGGPAVRLECEDEELSGLLAAALQPLQADCNCAPEIEIVVPGQAGSFAVWRDGVAIATGLDRAVVRRICLQAMLMALLPTETVAALLHASTVSIAGRAVILAGATGSGKTTLMMALIATGATYLADDLTPLQPNGRAVSPFPLAASVKKGSWSVLSRQFPRLQSCRVHHVGDRVVRYVDPAPAEAACHGAVPIGALVFPTFDPAFRAASIARIGPEEALSRLLESGSEVVGEHRSIKPVTALVNETPAWSLTFPDLRAGLEAVQMQMLAGVK
;
A
#
# COMPACT_ATOMS: atom_id res chain seq x y z
N MET A 1 16.40 -21.43 56.94
CA MET A 1 16.68 -21.70 55.52
C MET A 1 15.36 -21.81 54.78
N ALA A 2 14.80 -20.68 54.38
CA ALA A 2 13.64 -20.60 53.50
C ALA A 2 14.15 -20.08 52.17
N ARG A 3 13.99 -20.86 51.10
CA ARG A 3 14.32 -20.45 49.73
C ARG A 3 13.22 -19.53 49.21
N GLU A 4 13.69 -18.50 48.53
CA GLU A 4 12.96 -17.33 48.07
C GLU A 4 11.84 -17.64 47.08
N ALA A 5 10.80 -16.81 47.22
CA ALA A 5 9.69 -16.67 46.31
C ALA A 5 10.13 -16.06 44.97
N THR A 6 9.44 -16.52 43.94
CA THR A 6 9.25 -15.90 42.63
C THR A 6 9.08 -14.38 42.72
N SER A 7 9.83 -13.63 41.90
CA SER A 7 9.52 -12.24 41.60
C SER A 7 9.64 -11.97 40.10
N ASP A 8 8.72 -11.12 39.67
CA ASP A 8 8.14 -11.03 38.34
C ASP A 8 9.03 -10.44 37.25
N VAL A 9 8.68 -10.85 36.03
CA VAL A 9 9.11 -10.37 34.73
C VAL A 9 8.89 -8.87 34.58
N SER A 10 9.96 -8.06 34.42
CA SER A 10 9.83 -6.68 33.97
C SER A 10 9.71 -6.64 32.44
N VAL A 11 8.49 -6.38 31.96
CA VAL A 11 8.16 -6.25 30.53
C VAL A 11 8.54 -4.85 30.04
N SER A 12 9.49 -4.75 29.11
CA SER A 12 9.73 -3.54 28.30
C SER A 12 8.51 -3.29 27.40
N SER A 13 7.60 -2.41 27.81
CA SER A 13 6.37 -2.14 27.04
C SER A 13 6.62 -1.02 26.05
N THR A 14 6.87 -1.41 24.79
CA THR A 14 6.71 -0.52 23.64
C THR A 14 5.23 -0.40 23.33
N GLU A 15 4.70 0.82 23.25
CA GLU A 15 3.28 1.09 23.01
C GLU A 15 3.11 1.79 21.66
N LEU A 16 2.16 1.32 20.84
CA LEU A 16 1.80 1.94 19.57
C LEU A 16 0.46 2.67 19.75
N VAL A 17 0.48 3.99 19.57
CA VAL A 17 -0.69 4.85 19.79
C VAL A 17 -1.09 5.51 18.48
N ASN A 18 -2.37 5.45 18.13
CA ASN A 18 -2.90 6.17 16.96
C ASN A 18 -3.00 7.68 17.25
N VAL A 19 -2.39 8.51 16.42
CA VAL A 19 -2.42 9.98 16.50
C VAL A 19 -2.87 10.56 15.16
N GLY A 20 -4.18 10.60 14.95
CA GLY A 20 -4.78 11.16 13.74
C GLY A 20 -4.53 10.30 12.49
N LYS A 21 -3.71 10.78 11.55
CA LYS A 21 -3.32 10.05 10.32
C LYS A 21 -2.02 9.25 10.46
N ASN A 22 -1.33 9.37 11.59
CA ASN A 22 -0.04 8.74 11.86
C ASN A 22 -0.12 7.89 13.12
N PHE A 23 0.85 7.00 13.29
CA PHE A 23 1.01 6.22 14.52
C PHE A 23 2.25 6.71 15.26
N CYS A 24 2.16 6.70 16.59
CA CYS A 24 3.22 7.05 17.48
C CYS A 24 3.74 5.78 18.14
N LEU A 25 5.02 5.45 17.93
CA LEU A 25 5.71 4.41 18.67
C LEU A 25 6.37 5.04 19.89
N PHE A 26 5.96 4.58 21.08
CA PHE A 26 6.49 5.03 22.35
C PHE A 26 7.27 3.91 23.03
N ARG A 27 8.55 4.14 23.33
CA ARG A 27 9.36 3.19 24.11
C ARG A 27 9.58 3.71 25.51
N ARG A 28 8.95 3.07 26.51
CA ARG A 28 8.99 3.48 27.93
C ARG A 28 10.39 3.55 28.51
N ASP A 29 11.27 2.66 28.06
CA ASP A 29 12.61 2.45 28.62
C ASP A 29 13.61 3.55 28.21
N ASN A 30 13.42 4.18 27.04
CA ASN A 30 14.29 5.25 26.51
C ASN A 30 13.59 6.59 26.27
N LYS A 31 12.30 6.72 26.63
CA LYS A 31 11.48 7.93 26.38
C LYS A 31 11.53 8.39 24.91
N ALA A 32 11.66 7.45 23.98
CA ALA A 32 11.73 7.74 22.55
C ALA A 32 10.31 7.77 21.96
N LEU A 33 10.03 8.79 21.16
CA LEU A 33 8.77 9.00 20.44
C LEU A 33 9.09 9.05 18.95
N ALA A 34 8.55 8.10 18.17
CA ALA A 34 8.70 8.09 16.71
C ALA A 34 7.33 8.16 16.04
N LEU A 35 7.16 9.10 15.11
CA LEU A 35 6.01 9.14 14.21
C LEU A 35 6.27 8.20 13.04
N ILE A 36 5.36 7.27 12.82
CA ILE A 36 5.42 6.30 11.72
C ILE A 36 4.11 6.35 10.92
N ASN A 37 4.19 6.04 9.62
CA ASN A 37 3.01 5.99 8.76
C ASN A 37 2.17 4.72 9.03
N GLU A 38 0.96 4.66 8.46
CA GLU A 38 0.05 3.51 8.63
C GLU A 38 0.67 2.18 8.19
N SER A 39 1.42 2.16 7.10
CA SER A 39 2.10 0.96 6.58
C SER A 39 3.14 0.42 7.55
N ALA A 40 4.01 1.28 8.08
CA ALA A 40 5.02 0.92 9.07
C ALA A 40 4.36 0.43 10.37
N ALA A 41 3.26 1.04 10.79
CA ALA A 41 2.50 0.60 11.96
C ALA A 41 1.92 -0.82 11.79
N LYS A 42 1.25 -1.09 10.66
CA LYS A 42 0.70 -2.42 10.33
C LYS A 42 1.79 -3.48 10.27
N LEU A 43 2.96 -3.12 9.75
CA LEU A 43 4.10 -4.03 9.65
C LEU A 43 4.79 -4.30 10.98
N LEU A 44 4.92 -3.31 11.86
CA LEU A 44 5.38 -3.54 13.22
C LEU A 44 4.46 -4.50 13.99
N LEU A 45 3.13 -4.35 13.83
CA LEU A 45 2.17 -5.28 14.43
C LEU A 45 2.34 -6.70 13.86
N ALA A 46 2.45 -6.83 12.54
CA ALA A 46 2.75 -8.11 11.88
C ALA A 46 4.05 -8.75 12.41
N CYS A 47 5.12 -7.97 12.59
CA CYS A 47 6.37 -8.45 13.17
C CYS A 47 6.17 -8.99 14.60
N ILE A 48 5.36 -8.33 15.44
CA ILE A 48 5.09 -8.80 16.81
C ILE A 48 4.39 -10.15 16.78
N ASP A 49 3.42 -10.33 15.88
CA ASP A 49 2.63 -11.56 15.77
C ASP A 49 3.42 -12.73 15.15
N ASP A 50 4.41 -12.45 14.29
CA ASP A 50 5.24 -13.45 13.59
C ASP A 50 6.44 -13.98 14.39
N VAL A 51 6.77 -13.32 15.51
CA VAL A 51 7.94 -13.64 16.31
C VAL A 51 7.61 -14.75 17.30
N ASP A 52 8.30 -15.89 17.15
CA ASP A 52 8.52 -16.80 18.27
C ASP A 52 9.35 -16.04 19.32
N THR A 53 8.68 -15.55 20.37
CA THR A 53 9.21 -14.63 21.39
C THR A 53 10.50 -15.10 22.08
N GLN A 54 10.94 -16.34 21.87
CA GLN A 54 12.24 -16.84 22.33
C GLN A 54 13.44 -16.45 21.46
N ALA A 55 13.26 -16.23 20.15
CA ALA A 55 14.36 -16.05 19.19
C ALA A 55 14.99 -14.65 19.20
N PHE A 56 14.31 -13.63 19.74
CA PHE A 56 14.80 -12.25 19.81
C PHE A 56 15.53 -11.88 21.10
N LYS A 57 15.62 -12.79 22.09
CA LYS A 57 16.41 -12.59 23.32
C LYS A 57 17.91 -12.27 23.09
N PRO A 58 18.61 -12.78 22.06
CA PRO A 58 20.04 -12.50 21.89
C PRO A 58 20.36 -11.19 21.15
N LEU A 59 19.41 -10.60 20.42
CA LEU A 59 19.61 -9.37 19.64
C LEU A 59 19.60 -8.10 20.52
N PHE A 60 19.19 -8.23 21.77
CA PHE A 60 19.28 -7.19 22.80
C PHE A 60 20.21 -7.66 23.92
N SER A 61 21.52 -7.68 23.66
CA SER A 61 22.52 -7.92 24.71
C SER A 61 22.92 -6.59 25.39
N PRO A 62 23.07 -6.51 26.72
CA PRO A 62 22.99 -5.25 27.48
C PRO A 62 24.27 -4.38 27.45
N HIS A 63 25.19 -4.55 26.50
CA HIS A 63 26.59 -4.23 26.78
C HIS A 63 27.13 -2.84 26.39
N ASP A 64 26.36 -1.96 25.75
CA ASP A 64 26.86 -0.62 25.38
C ASP A 64 25.96 0.53 25.88
N ALA A 65 25.61 0.53 27.17
CA ALA A 65 24.99 1.68 27.81
C ALA A 65 25.91 2.26 28.90
N ASP A 66 26.53 3.39 28.56
CA ASP A 66 27.26 4.27 29.47
C ASP A 66 26.35 4.70 30.65
N PRO A 67 26.70 4.46 31.93
CA PRO A 67 25.80 4.66 33.05
C PRO A 67 25.64 6.13 33.51
N SER A 68 26.16 7.13 32.79
CA SER A 68 26.26 8.50 33.32
C SER A 68 25.29 9.55 32.75
N ILE A 69 24.21 9.19 32.04
CA ILE A 69 23.20 10.21 31.68
C ILE A 69 22.15 10.33 32.79
N ASP A 70 22.39 11.40 33.54
CA ASP A 70 21.86 11.82 34.81
C ASP A 70 20.34 12.08 34.87
N ARG A 71 19.79 11.90 36.06
CA ARG A 71 18.39 12.06 36.45
C ARG A 71 18.06 13.55 36.65
N ASP A 72 17.96 14.34 35.60
CA ASP A 72 17.54 15.74 35.75
C ASP A 72 15.99 15.88 35.72
N PRO A 73 15.34 16.31 36.82
CA PRO A 73 13.90 16.55 36.89
C PRO A 73 13.40 17.64 35.92
N SER A 74 14.30 18.51 35.44
CA SER A 74 13.99 19.62 34.52
C SER A 74 13.41 19.13 33.18
N HIS A 75 13.87 17.97 32.68
CA HIS A 75 13.42 17.41 31.41
C HIS A 75 11.97 16.92 31.42
N LYS A 76 11.50 16.42 32.56
CA LYS A 76 10.10 16.00 32.73
C LYS A 76 9.18 17.24 32.71
N GLU A 77 9.59 18.31 33.37
CA GLU A 77 8.83 19.56 33.37
C GLU A 77 8.84 20.24 32.00
N MET A 78 9.97 20.18 31.28
CA MET A 78 10.09 20.71 29.91
C MET A 78 9.20 19.95 28.91
N LEU A 79 9.16 18.61 28.98
CA LEU A 79 8.29 17.78 28.13
C LEU A 79 6.81 18.01 28.45
N LEU A 80 6.45 18.11 29.74
CA LEU A 80 5.08 18.43 30.15
C LEU A 80 4.68 19.86 29.76
N ALA A 81 5.59 20.82 29.81
CA ALA A 81 5.36 22.18 29.33
C ALA A 81 5.15 22.22 27.81
N GLN A 82 5.94 21.45 27.05
CA GLN A 82 5.82 21.36 25.59
C GLN A 82 4.53 20.66 25.16
N LEU A 83 4.13 19.58 25.85
CA LEU A 83 2.84 18.93 25.61
C LEU A 83 1.64 19.81 26.03
N ARG A 84 1.80 20.68 27.04
CA ARG A 84 0.79 21.68 27.41
C ARG A 84 0.71 22.84 26.41
N SER A 85 1.85 23.35 25.93
CA SER A 85 1.89 24.43 24.93
C SER A 85 1.31 23.99 23.57
N GLU A 86 1.46 22.70 23.24
CA GLU A 86 0.86 22.06 22.06
C GLU A 86 -0.60 21.60 22.31
N GLY A 87 -1.15 21.86 23.51
CA GLY A 87 -2.57 21.63 23.83
C GLY A 87 -2.97 20.19 24.15
N PHE A 88 -2.02 19.26 24.28
CA PHE A 88 -2.30 17.83 24.50
C PHE A 88 -2.69 17.47 25.93
N LEU A 89 -2.34 18.30 26.94
CA LEU A 89 -2.51 17.95 28.36
C LEU A 89 -3.62 18.73 29.08
N ASP A 90 -3.97 19.93 28.63
CA ASP A 90 -4.92 20.82 29.31
C ASP A 90 -6.17 21.18 28.45
N GLY A 91 -6.33 20.54 27.27
CA GLY A 91 -7.56 20.65 26.48
C GLY A 91 -8.78 20.11 27.25
N PRO A 92 -10.01 20.59 26.96
CA PRO A 92 -11.20 20.12 27.66
C PRO A 92 -11.26 18.59 27.57
N LYS A 93 -11.33 17.92 28.72
CA LYS A 93 -11.40 16.45 28.85
C LYS A 93 -12.30 15.91 27.73
N GLN A 94 -11.70 15.32 26.70
CA GLN A 94 -12.47 14.66 25.66
C GLN A 94 -13.32 13.62 26.39
N ARG A 95 -14.64 13.79 26.28
CA ARG A 95 -15.62 12.72 26.57
C ARG A 95 -15.04 11.44 25.99
N ALA A 96 -15.02 10.37 26.78
CA ALA A 96 -14.79 9.02 26.27
C ALA A 96 -15.54 8.93 24.94
N ALA A 97 -14.80 8.72 23.84
CA ALA A 97 -15.43 8.55 22.55
C ALA A 97 -16.48 7.47 22.76
N ALA A 98 -17.75 7.81 22.47
CA ALA A 98 -18.81 6.82 22.52
C ALA A 98 -18.31 5.60 21.72
N PRO A 99 -18.59 4.36 22.17
CA PRO A 99 -18.26 3.20 21.36
C PRO A 99 -18.69 3.49 19.93
N ILE A 100 -17.75 3.40 18.99
CA ILE A 100 -18.06 3.54 17.57
C ILE A 100 -18.94 2.34 17.27
N VAL A 101 -20.25 2.52 17.43
CA VAL A 101 -21.24 1.58 16.92
C VAL A 101 -21.02 1.61 15.41
N PRO A 102 -20.65 0.49 14.78
CA PRO A 102 -20.56 0.45 13.33
C PRO A 102 -21.86 1.04 12.79
N PRO A 103 -21.83 2.04 11.88
CA PRO A 103 -23.05 2.50 11.25
C PRO A 103 -23.83 1.27 10.76
N ALA A 104 -25.14 1.25 10.99
CA ALA A 104 -25.94 0.12 10.57
C ALA A 104 -25.76 -0.08 9.05
N PHE A 105 -25.64 -1.35 8.63
CA PHE A 105 -25.65 -1.66 7.21
C PHE A 105 -26.95 -1.13 6.60
N HIS A 106 -26.80 -0.34 5.55
CA HIS A 106 -27.92 0.10 4.74
C HIS A 106 -27.61 -0.23 3.29
N ALA A 107 -28.52 -0.96 2.65
CA ALA A 107 -28.45 -1.23 1.24
C ALA A 107 -28.64 0.09 0.45
N PRO A 108 -27.89 0.28 -0.66
CA PRO A 108 -28.03 1.45 -1.52
C PRO A 108 -29.46 1.62 -2.01
N GLN A 109 -30.06 2.79 -1.78
CA GLN A 109 -31.40 3.07 -2.32
C GLN A 109 -31.33 3.50 -3.80
N ASN A 110 -30.27 4.19 -4.19
CA ASN A 110 -29.96 4.62 -5.56
C ASN A 110 -28.45 4.49 -5.78
N ALA A 111 -28.00 3.37 -6.34
CA ALA A 111 -26.58 3.15 -6.59
C ALA A 111 -26.11 3.93 -7.83
N GLY A 112 -25.13 4.81 -7.68
CA GLY A 112 -24.42 5.46 -8.80
C GLY A 112 -23.54 4.49 -9.58
N LEU A 113 -23.18 3.35 -8.99
CA LEU A 113 -22.55 2.21 -9.63
C LEU A 113 -23.25 0.93 -9.18
N HIS A 114 -23.64 0.09 -10.13
CA HIS A 114 -24.10 -1.27 -9.91
C HIS A 114 -23.56 -2.12 -11.06
N SER A 115 -22.48 -2.86 -10.82
CA SER A 115 -21.80 -3.64 -11.86
C SER A 115 -21.13 -4.87 -11.29
N VAL A 116 -20.96 -5.88 -12.14
CA VAL A 116 -20.27 -7.13 -11.81
C VAL A 116 -18.87 -7.08 -12.40
N TYR A 117 -17.91 -7.53 -11.60
CA TYR A 117 -16.51 -7.59 -11.96
C TYR A 117 -16.02 -9.02 -11.79
N ARG A 118 -15.06 -9.42 -12.63
CA ARG A 118 -14.47 -10.75 -12.59
C ARG A 118 -13.01 -10.72 -13.01
N LEU A 119 -12.22 -11.54 -12.35
CA LEU A 119 -10.88 -11.92 -12.78
C LEU A 119 -10.94 -13.37 -13.27
N GLU A 120 -10.16 -13.73 -14.30
CA GLU A 120 -10.17 -15.10 -14.83
C GLU A 120 -9.91 -16.14 -13.73
N GLY A 121 -10.76 -17.16 -13.65
CA GLY A 121 -10.70 -18.19 -12.60
C GLY A 121 -11.19 -17.74 -11.21
N GLY A 122 -11.54 -16.47 -11.03
CA GLY A 122 -12.08 -15.90 -9.79
C GLY A 122 -13.61 -15.87 -9.73
N PRO A 123 -14.17 -15.55 -8.55
CA PRO A 123 -15.60 -15.39 -8.36
C PRO A 123 -16.14 -14.13 -9.06
N ALA A 124 -17.43 -14.13 -9.37
CA ALA A 124 -18.12 -12.91 -9.79
C ALA A 124 -18.39 -12.01 -8.57
N VAL A 125 -17.94 -10.75 -8.62
CA VAL A 125 -18.08 -9.79 -7.52
C VAL A 125 -18.96 -8.64 -7.97
N ARG A 126 -20.10 -8.43 -7.29
CA ARG A 126 -20.91 -7.22 -7.47
C ARG A 126 -20.33 -6.09 -6.63
N LEU A 127 -20.20 -4.92 -7.23
CA LEU A 127 -19.91 -3.68 -6.52
C LEU A 127 -21.07 -2.70 -6.67
N GLU A 128 -21.57 -2.25 -5.53
CA GLU A 128 -22.54 -1.18 -5.41
C GLU A 128 -21.94 0.03 -4.71
N CYS A 129 -22.11 1.22 -5.27
CA CYS A 129 -21.65 2.48 -4.67
C CYS A 129 -22.74 3.54 -4.79
N GLU A 130 -23.07 4.22 -3.69
CA GLU A 130 -24.11 5.25 -3.65
C GLU A 130 -23.64 6.61 -4.22
N ASP A 131 -22.42 7.04 -3.88
CA ASP A 131 -21.90 8.36 -4.30
C ASP A 131 -21.48 8.35 -5.77
N GLU A 132 -22.00 9.30 -6.55
CA GLU A 132 -21.81 9.38 -8.01
C GLU A 132 -20.35 9.64 -8.41
N GLU A 133 -19.64 10.50 -7.66
CA GLU A 133 -18.25 10.84 -7.96
C GLU A 133 -17.33 9.64 -7.70
N LEU A 134 -17.51 8.99 -6.55
CA LEU A 134 -16.81 7.77 -6.18
C LEU A 134 -17.15 6.62 -7.15
N SER A 135 -18.41 6.50 -7.56
CA SER A 135 -18.86 5.55 -8.58
C SER A 135 -18.10 5.72 -9.89
N GLY A 136 -17.98 6.96 -10.37
CA GLY A 136 -17.20 7.27 -11.57
C GLY A 136 -15.71 6.92 -11.44
N LEU A 137 -15.12 7.11 -10.26
CA LEU A 137 -13.72 6.75 -9.97
C LEU A 137 -13.51 5.24 -9.93
N LEU A 138 -14.38 4.51 -9.25
CA LEU A 138 -14.31 3.06 -9.10
C LEU A 138 -14.57 2.36 -10.44
N ALA A 139 -15.61 2.77 -11.17
CA ALA A 139 -15.92 2.23 -12.49
C ALA A 139 -14.76 2.45 -13.47
N ALA A 140 -14.14 3.64 -13.47
CA ALA A 140 -13.02 3.93 -14.35
C ALA A 140 -11.75 3.11 -13.99
N ALA A 141 -11.48 2.89 -12.70
CA ALA A 141 -10.34 2.09 -12.25
C ALA A 141 -10.53 0.58 -12.49
N LEU A 142 -11.74 0.08 -12.31
CA LEU A 142 -12.08 -1.35 -12.42
C LEU A 142 -12.53 -1.76 -13.83
N GLN A 143 -12.59 -0.83 -14.78
CA GLN A 143 -13.10 -1.07 -16.13
C GLN A 143 -12.50 -2.32 -16.82
N PRO A 144 -11.19 -2.63 -16.71
CA PRO A 144 -10.64 -3.82 -17.36
C PRO A 144 -11.14 -5.15 -16.77
N LEU A 145 -11.70 -5.12 -15.56
CA LEU A 145 -12.24 -6.28 -14.84
C LEU A 145 -13.77 -6.38 -14.97
N GLN A 146 -14.41 -5.47 -15.69
CA GLN A 146 -15.87 -5.43 -15.81
C GLN A 146 -16.36 -6.67 -16.58
N ALA A 147 -17.33 -7.37 -16.00
CA ALA A 147 -17.96 -8.54 -16.59
C ALA A 147 -19.40 -8.24 -17.03
N ASP A 148 -19.99 -9.12 -17.83
CA ASP A 148 -21.39 -9.02 -18.24
C ASP A 148 -22.33 -9.03 -17.01
N CYS A 149 -23.28 -8.09 -16.99
CA CYS A 149 -24.22 -7.89 -15.89
C CYS A 149 -25.18 -9.06 -15.63
N ASN A 150 -25.23 -10.04 -16.54
CA ASN A 150 -26.03 -11.26 -16.40
C ASN A 150 -25.34 -12.35 -15.54
N CYS A 151 -24.08 -12.16 -15.16
CA CYS A 151 -23.40 -13.07 -14.24
C CYS A 151 -23.94 -12.87 -12.82
N ALA A 152 -24.53 -13.92 -12.24
CA ALA A 152 -24.96 -13.87 -10.84
C ALA A 152 -23.72 -13.70 -9.95
N PRO A 153 -23.67 -12.68 -9.07
CA PRO A 153 -22.52 -12.48 -8.22
C PRO A 153 -22.48 -13.51 -7.09
N GLU A 154 -21.26 -13.92 -6.74
CA GLU A 154 -20.96 -14.80 -5.61
C GLU A 154 -20.61 -13.99 -4.36
N ILE A 155 -20.06 -12.79 -4.55
CA ILE A 155 -19.66 -11.86 -3.49
C ILE A 155 -20.26 -10.49 -3.79
N GLU A 156 -20.70 -9.79 -2.75
CA GLU A 156 -21.23 -8.44 -2.84
C GLU A 156 -20.41 -7.46 -2.02
N ILE A 157 -19.93 -6.40 -2.66
CA ILE A 157 -19.26 -5.27 -2.02
C ILE A 157 -20.17 -4.05 -2.14
N VAL A 158 -20.47 -3.45 -1.00
CA VAL A 158 -21.37 -2.29 -0.91
C VAL A 158 -20.61 -1.13 -0.28
N VAL A 159 -20.68 0.01 -0.94
CA VAL A 159 -20.07 1.27 -0.51
C VAL A 159 -21.18 2.31 -0.27
N PRO A 160 -21.84 2.27 0.90
CA PRO A 160 -22.81 3.28 1.27
C PRO A 160 -22.11 4.55 1.76
N GLY A 161 -22.86 5.65 1.73
CA GLY A 161 -22.44 6.94 2.26
C GLY A 161 -22.36 8.04 1.22
N GLN A 162 -22.57 9.26 1.69
CA GLN A 162 -22.49 10.50 0.92
C GLN A 162 -21.84 11.59 1.78
N ALA A 163 -21.43 12.69 1.15
CA ALA A 163 -20.94 13.90 1.83
C ALA A 163 -19.75 13.70 2.81
N GLY A 164 -18.86 12.74 2.52
CA GLY A 164 -17.57 12.61 3.21
C GLY A 164 -17.52 11.60 4.35
N SER A 165 -18.60 10.85 4.60
CA SER A 165 -18.59 9.68 5.49
C SER A 165 -19.02 8.45 4.70
N PHE A 166 -18.09 7.54 4.50
CA PHE A 166 -18.29 6.33 3.72
C PHE A 166 -17.99 5.07 4.54
N ALA A 167 -18.49 3.94 4.06
CA ALA A 167 -18.13 2.63 4.55
C ALA A 167 -17.88 1.66 3.39
N VAL A 168 -17.19 0.56 3.65
CA VAL A 168 -17.05 -0.56 2.72
C VAL A 168 -17.53 -1.80 3.45
N TRP A 169 -18.48 -2.51 2.84
CA TRP A 169 -19.06 -3.75 3.34
C TRP A 169 -18.81 -4.86 2.34
N ARG A 170 -18.63 -6.09 2.84
CA ARG A 170 -18.57 -7.30 2.03
C ARG A 170 -19.53 -8.32 2.62
N ASP A 171 -20.47 -8.79 1.82
CA ASP A 171 -21.47 -9.81 2.21
C ASP A 171 -22.17 -9.47 3.53
N GLY A 172 -22.52 -8.19 3.72
CA GLY A 172 -23.18 -7.69 4.94
C GLY A 172 -22.27 -7.48 6.15
N VAL A 173 -20.95 -7.73 6.04
CA VAL A 173 -19.96 -7.49 7.09
C VAL A 173 -19.16 -6.22 6.80
N ALA A 174 -19.05 -5.32 7.78
CA ALA A 174 -18.30 -4.08 7.63
C ALA A 174 -16.79 -4.39 7.55
N ILE A 175 -16.15 -3.96 6.45
CA ILE A 175 -14.69 -3.95 6.32
C ILE A 175 -14.14 -2.71 7.02
N ALA A 176 -14.72 -1.54 6.75
CA ALA A 176 -14.31 -0.27 7.33
C ALA A 176 -15.44 0.75 7.27
N THR A 177 -15.47 1.70 8.22
CA THR A 177 -16.54 2.69 8.36
C THR A 177 -15.99 4.05 8.77
N GLY A 178 -16.72 5.13 8.49
CA GLY A 178 -16.32 6.50 8.88
C GLY A 178 -15.15 7.04 8.06
N LEU A 179 -15.07 6.63 6.79
CA LEU A 179 -13.96 6.93 5.89
C LEU A 179 -14.23 8.21 5.11
N ASP A 180 -13.16 8.97 4.80
CA ASP A 180 -13.22 10.03 3.80
C ASP A 180 -13.19 9.46 2.36
N ARG A 181 -13.48 10.30 1.35
CA ARG A 181 -13.56 9.88 -0.06
C ARG A 181 -12.25 9.31 -0.61
N ALA A 182 -11.10 9.84 -0.18
CA ALA A 182 -9.81 9.37 -0.68
C ALA A 182 -9.46 8.00 -0.09
N VAL A 183 -9.77 7.79 1.19
CA VAL A 183 -9.53 6.54 1.90
C VAL A 183 -10.51 5.45 1.43
N VAL A 184 -11.81 5.74 1.31
CA VAL A 184 -12.80 4.73 0.88
C VAL A 184 -12.48 4.18 -0.51
N ARG A 185 -12.01 5.01 -1.46
CA ARG A 185 -11.59 4.51 -2.79
C ARG A 185 -10.51 3.45 -2.65
N ARG A 186 -9.48 3.70 -1.84
CA ARG A 186 -8.37 2.76 -1.63
C ARG A 186 -8.88 1.48 -0.96
N ILE A 187 -9.65 1.59 0.12
CA ILE A 187 -10.18 0.44 0.85
C ILE A 187 -11.12 -0.39 -0.03
N CYS A 188 -11.95 0.25 -0.85
CA CYS A 188 -12.81 -0.43 -1.81
C CYS A 188 -11.99 -1.20 -2.86
N LEU A 189 -10.96 -0.60 -3.47
CA LEU A 189 -10.10 -1.32 -4.42
C LEU A 189 -9.36 -2.49 -3.77
N GLN A 190 -8.92 -2.35 -2.51
CA GLN A 190 -8.35 -3.47 -1.74
C GLN A 190 -9.38 -4.57 -1.49
N ALA A 191 -10.62 -4.21 -1.11
CA ALA A 191 -11.71 -5.17 -0.91
C ALA A 191 -12.06 -5.91 -2.21
N MET A 192 -12.12 -5.20 -3.35
CA MET A 192 -12.33 -5.79 -4.66
C MET A 192 -11.22 -6.79 -5.00
N LEU A 193 -9.95 -6.42 -4.78
CA LEU A 193 -8.81 -7.32 -4.98
C LEU A 193 -8.94 -8.59 -4.14
N MET A 194 -9.26 -8.45 -2.86
CA MET A 194 -9.43 -9.58 -1.93
C MET A 194 -10.70 -10.41 -2.15
N ALA A 195 -11.65 -9.90 -2.94
CA ALA A 195 -12.82 -10.65 -3.36
C ALA A 195 -12.56 -11.39 -4.69
N LEU A 196 -11.82 -10.76 -5.61
CA LEU A 196 -11.55 -11.30 -6.94
C LEU A 196 -10.38 -12.30 -6.97
N LEU A 197 -9.41 -12.15 -6.07
CA LEU A 197 -8.33 -13.12 -5.88
C LEU A 197 -8.66 -14.05 -4.70
N PRO A 198 -8.30 -15.34 -4.76
CA PRO A 198 -8.43 -16.22 -3.61
C PRO A 198 -7.61 -15.68 -2.44
N THR A 199 -8.19 -15.58 -1.25
CA THR A 199 -7.58 -14.94 -0.07
C THR A 199 -6.21 -15.53 0.29
N GLU A 200 -6.01 -16.83 0.06
CA GLU A 200 -4.76 -17.55 0.32
C GLU A 200 -3.62 -17.16 -0.65
N THR A 201 -3.91 -16.44 -1.72
CA THR A 201 -2.93 -16.10 -2.76
C THR A 201 -2.25 -14.74 -2.56
N VAL A 202 -2.64 -13.97 -1.53
CA VAL A 202 -2.14 -12.61 -1.30
C VAL A 202 -1.68 -12.43 0.13
N ALA A 203 -0.38 -12.20 0.32
CA ALA A 203 0.21 -11.92 1.63
C ALA A 203 0.54 -10.43 1.86
N ALA A 204 0.80 -9.68 0.79
CA ALA A 204 1.01 -8.23 0.87
C ALA A 204 0.43 -7.53 -0.36
N LEU A 205 0.01 -6.28 -0.19
CA LEU A 205 -0.31 -5.37 -1.28
C LEU A 205 0.79 -4.32 -1.37
N LEU A 206 1.58 -4.39 -2.43
CA LEU A 206 2.62 -3.41 -2.68
C LEU A 206 2.00 -2.20 -3.40
N HIS A 207 2.29 -0.99 -2.92
CA HIS A 207 1.90 0.24 -3.64
C HIS A 207 2.86 0.48 -4.81
N ALA A 208 2.62 -0.26 -5.89
CA ALA A 208 3.54 -0.37 -7.01
C ALA A 208 2.82 -0.50 -8.35
N SER A 209 3.53 -0.12 -9.40
CA SER A 209 3.19 -0.38 -10.80
C SER A 209 4.08 -1.51 -11.29
N THR A 210 3.51 -2.55 -11.90
CA THR A 210 4.24 -3.79 -12.18
C THR A 210 4.02 -4.26 -13.61
N VAL A 211 5.13 -4.62 -14.27
CA VAL A 211 5.16 -5.23 -15.61
C VAL A 211 5.95 -6.53 -15.59
N SER A 212 5.74 -7.39 -16.58
CA SER A 212 6.61 -8.53 -16.87
C SER A 212 7.54 -8.20 -18.03
N ILE A 213 8.83 -8.43 -17.84
CA ILE A 213 9.86 -8.34 -18.88
C ILE A 213 10.53 -9.71 -18.95
N ALA A 214 10.51 -10.32 -20.13
CA ALA A 214 11.05 -11.67 -20.34
C ALA A 214 10.51 -12.72 -19.31
N GLY A 215 9.23 -12.63 -18.96
CA GLY A 215 8.57 -13.55 -18.03
C GLY A 215 8.89 -13.31 -16.54
N ARG A 216 9.57 -12.22 -16.20
CA ARG A 216 9.89 -11.83 -14.82
C ARG A 216 9.21 -10.52 -14.47
N ALA A 217 8.58 -10.45 -13.29
CA ALA A 217 7.95 -9.24 -12.81
C ALA A 217 9.00 -8.20 -12.38
N VAL A 218 8.82 -6.98 -12.86
CA VAL A 218 9.56 -5.77 -12.48
C VAL A 218 8.59 -4.86 -11.75
N ILE A 219 8.80 -4.73 -10.45
CA ILE A 219 7.94 -3.98 -9.54
C ILE A 219 8.53 -2.58 -9.40
N LEU A 220 7.77 -1.56 -9.81
CA LEU A 220 8.13 -0.16 -9.64
C LEU A 220 7.41 0.37 -8.39
N ALA A 221 8.13 0.58 -7.29
CA ALA A 221 7.57 1.03 -6.01
C ALA A 221 8.12 2.41 -5.59
N GLY A 222 7.37 3.16 -4.78
CA GLY A 222 7.79 4.48 -4.33
C GLY A 222 6.64 5.45 -4.12
N ALA A 223 6.96 6.69 -3.77
CA ALA A 223 5.98 7.70 -3.43
C ALA A 223 5.03 8.05 -4.59
N THR A 224 3.91 8.67 -4.25
CA THR A 224 3.00 9.25 -5.24
C THR A 224 3.74 10.30 -6.09
N GLY A 225 3.67 10.20 -7.42
CA GLY A 225 4.34 11.14 -8.31
C GLY A 225 5.81 10.82 -8.62
N SER A 226 6.38 9.74 -8.08
CA SER A 226 7.75 9.34 -8.35
C SER A 226 7.99 8.80 -9.79
N GLY A 227 6.92 8.65 -10.58
CA GLY A 227 6.96 8.26 -11.98
C GLY A 227 6.61 6.80 -12.26
N LYS A 228 6.19 6.01 -11.26
CA LYS A 228 5.85 4.57 -11.40
C LYS A 228 4.92 4.26 -12.58
N THR A 229 3.70 4.80 -12.56
CA THR A 229 2.68 4.56 -13.61
C THR A 229 3.19 5.04 -14.98
N THR A 230 3.86 6.20 -15.05
CA THR A 230 4.37 6.73 -16.31
C THR A 230 5.46 5.86 -16.91
N LEU A 231 6.39 5.38 -16.07
CA LEU A 231 7.47 4.49 -16.48
C LEU A 231 6.95 3.09 -16.85
N MET A 232 5.98 2.57 -16.08
CA MET A 232 5.24 1.34 -16.41
C MET A 232 4.60 1.41 -17.80
N MET A 233 3.87 2.49 -18.09
CA MET A 233 3.24 2.70 -19.39
C MET A 233 4.28 2.74 -20.53
N ALA A 234 5.44 3.36 -20.31
CA ALA A 234 6.53 3.37 -21.30
C ALA A 234 7.16 1.97 -21.52
N LEU A 235 7.29 1.17 -20.47
CA LEU A 235 7.76 -0.21 -20.57
C LEU A 235 6.75 -1.06 -21.37
N ILE A 236 5.45 -0.89 -21.12
CA ILE A 236 4.40 -1.57 -21.89
C ILE A 236 4.47 -1.18 -23.37
N ALA A 237 4.63 0.10 -23.66
CA ALA A 237 4.76 0.60 -25.04
C ALA A 237 6.01 0.07 -25.78
N THR A 238 6.95 -0.55 -25.07
CA THR A 238 8.15 -1.18 -25.66
C THR A 238 8.16 -2.70 -25.51
N GLY A 239 7.02 -3.31 -25.19
CA GLY A 239 6.82 -4.77 -25.25
C GLY A 239 6.79 -5.48 -23.90
N ALA A 240 6.83 -4.76 -22.77
CA ALA A 240 6.58 -5.38 -21.47
C ALA A 240 5.10 -5.76 -21.32
N THR A 241 4.80 -6.86 -20.63
CA THR A 241 3.42 -7.26 -20.33
C THR A 241 2.92 -6.52 -19.10
N TYR A 242 1.72 -5.94 -19.16
CA TYR A 242 1.11 -5.29 -18.01
C TYR A 242 0.67 -6.32 -16.96
N LEU A 243 0.96 -6.09 -15.68
CA LEU A 243 0.51 -6.96 -14.58
C LEU A 243 -0.45 -6.25 -13.61
N ALA A 244 -0.07 -5.08 -13.08
CA ALA A 244 -0.86 -4.34 -12.10
C ALA A 244 -0.42 -2.87 -11.98
N ASP A 245 -1.32 -1.99 -11.55
CA ASP A 245 -1.03 -0.59 -11.18
C ASP A 245 -1.77 -0.24 -9.88
N ASP A 246 -1.21 0.67 -9.08
CA ASP A 246 -1.62 1.05 -7.71
C ASP A 246 -1.58 -0.07 -6.65
N LEU A 247 -2.02 -1.29 -6.98
CA LEU A 247 -2.10 -2.45 -6.09
C LEU A 247 -1.45 -3.68 -6.75
N THR A 248 -0.23 -4.02 -6.33
CA THR A 248 0.45 -5.24 -6.77
C THR A 248 0.35 -6.32 -5.68
N PRO A 249 -0.44 -7.40 -5.87
CA PRO A 249 -0.54 -8.49 -4.91
C PRO A 249 0.73 -9.36 -4.89
N LEU A 250 1.39 -9.43 -3.74
CA LEU A 250 2.51 -10.32 -3.46
C LEU A 250 2.00 -11.67 -2.97
N GLN A 251 2.50 -12.76 -3.53
CA GLN A 251 2.14 -14.11 -3.10
C GLN A 251 2.78 -14.50 -1.77
N PRO A 252 2.22 -15.49 -1.03
CA PRO A 252 2.70 -15.89 0.29
C PRO A 252 4.15 -16.36 0.35
N ASN A 253 4.74 -16.79 -0.76
CA ASN A 253 6.15 -17.17 -0.79
C ASN A 253 7.10 -15.97 -0.95
N GLY A 254 6.59 -14.76 -1.19
CA GLY A 254 7.41 -13.56 -1.42
C GLY A 254 8.17 -13.53 -2.75
N ARG A 255 7.93 -14.50 -3.65
CA ARG A 255 8.73 -14.74 -4.87
C ARG A 255 7.96 -14.50 -6.16
N ALA A 256 6.65 -14.32 -6.09
CA ALA A 256 5.79 -14.08 -7.23
C ALA A 256 4.74 -13.02 -6.92
N VAL A 257 4.25 -12.37 -7.96
CA VAL A 257 3.09 -11.48 -7.90
C VAL A 257 1.93 -12.06 -8.69
N SER A 258 0.72 -11.79 -8.25
CA SER A 258 -0.49 -12.12 -9.00
C SER A 258 -0.89 -10.91 -9.87
N PRO A 259 -1.19 -11.08 -11.17
CA PRO A 259 -1.74 -10.03 -12.00
C PRO A 259 -3.06 -9.51 -11.43
N PHE A 260 -3.22 -8.19 -11.44
CA PHE A 260 -4.46 -7.52 -11.03
C PHE A 260 -4.63 -6.24 -11.87
N PRO A 261 -5.11 -6.38 -13.12
CA PRO A 261 -5.01 -5.33 -14.14
C PRO A 261 -6.07 -4.25 -13.97
N LEU A 262 -5.88 -3.34 -13.02
CA LEU A 262 -6.68 -2.11 -12.95
C LEU A 262 -6.35 -1.18 -14.12
N ALA A 263 -7.24 -0.24 -14.45
CA ALA A 263 -6.88 0.84 -15.37
C ALA A 263 -5.81 1.74 -14.73
N ALA A 264 -4.79 2.13 -15.50
CA ALA A 264 -3.71 2.98 -15.01
C ALA A 264 -4.21 4.39 -14.70
N SER A 265 -3.89 4.89 -13.50
CA SER A 265 -4.28 6.22 -13.03
C SER A 265 -3.26 7.27 -13.45
N VAL A 266 -3.39 7.79 -14.68
CA VAL A 266 -2.42 8.71 -15.26
C VAL A 266 -2.70 10.15 -14.84
N LYS A 267 -1.77 10.76 -14.10
CA LYS A 267 -1.85 12.16 -13.67
C LYS A 267 -1.66 13.14 -14.83
N LYS A 268 -2.28 14.33 -14.71
CA LYS A 268 -2.21 15.42 -15.70
C LYS A 268 -0.80 15.73 -16.22
N GLY A 269 0.20 15.75 -15.33
CA GLY A 269 1.59 16.02 -15.71
C GLY A 269 2.21 14.99 -16.67
N SER A 270 1.62 13.80 -16.79
CA SER A 270 2.11 12.73 -17.67
C SER A 270 1.27 12.53 -18.94
N TRP A 271 0.20 13.30 -19.14
CA TRP A 271 -0.66 13.11 -20.32
C TRP A 271 0.07 13.40 -21.63
N SER A 272 0.82 14.49 -21.72
CA SER A 272 1.53 14.87 -22.95
C SER A 272 2.62 13.86 -23.31
N VAL A 273 3.40 13.39 -22.32
CA VAL A 273 4.51 12.47 -22.55
C VAL A 273 4.03 11.06 -22.96
N LEU A 274 2.83 10.65 -22.53
CA LEU A 274 2.24 9.35 -22.86
C LEU A 274 1.28 9.38 -24.05
N SER A 275 0.78 10.55 -24.46
CA SER A 275 -0.25 10.67 -25.51
C SER A 275 0.18 10.05 -26.84
N ARG A 276 1.49 10.03 -27.14
CA ARG A 276 2.00 9.46 -28.39
C ARG A 276 1.87 7.93 -28.41
N GLN A 277 2.19 7.25 -27.31
CA GLN A 277 2.08 5.79 -27.23
C GLN A 277 0.66 5.34 -26.86
N PHE A 278 -0.10 6.16 -26.15
CA PHE A 278 -1.47 5.87 -25.72
C PHE A 278 -2.45 6.97 -26.16
N PRO A 279 -2.80 7.08 -27.46
CA PRO A 279 -3.68 8.14 -27.96
C PRO A 279 -5.05 8.19 -27.28
N ARG A 280 -5.60 7.03 -26.88
CA ARG A 280 -6.88 6.93 -26.14
C ARG A 280 -6.89 7.73 -24.83
N LEU A 281 -5.72 7.98 -24.24
CA LEU A 281 -5.60 8.83 -23.05
C LEU A 281 -6.16 10.23 -23.29
N GLN A 282 -6.18 10.74 -24.53
CA GLN A 282 -6.72 12.06 -24.83
C GLN A 282 -8.26 12.12 -24.70
N SER A 283 -8.93 11.01 -25.03
CA SER A 283 -10.39 10.87 -24.97
C SER A 283 -10.92 10.40 -23.62
N CYS A 284 -10.06 9.89 -22.73
CA CYS A 284 -10.50 9.44 -21.40
C CYS A 284 -11.09 10.60 -20.57
N ARG A 285 -12.16 10.29 -19.84
CA ARG A 285 -12.80 11.23 -18.91
C ARG A 285 -11.78 11.71 -17.87
N VAL A 286 -11.85 13.00 -17.53
CA VAL A 286 -11.04 13.60 -16.46
C VAL A 286 -11.72 13.36 -15.12
N HIS A 287 -10.96 12.89 -14.14
CA HIS A 287 -11.41 12.67 -12.77
C HIS A 287 -10.56 13.45 -11.78
N HIS A 288 -11.15 13.76 -10.63
CA HIS A 288 -10.48 14.42 -9.50
C HIS A 288 -10.32 13.42 -8.35
N VAL A 289 -9.11 13.30 -7.80
CA VAL A 289 -8.80 12.42 -6.66
C VAL A 289 -8.05 13.22 -5.60
N GLY A 290 -8.82 13.89 -4.74
CA GLY A 290 -8.29 14.94 -3.86
C GLY A 290 -7.87 16.15 -4.69
N ASP A 291 -6.63 16.59 -4.53
CA ASP A 291 -5.99 17.67 -5.29
C ASP A 291 -5.49 17.21 -6.68
N ARG A 292 -5.52 15.92 -6.97
CA ARG A 292 -4.98 15.33 -8.20
C ARG A 292 -6.01 15.30 -9.31
N VAL A 293 -5.55 15.61 -10.53
CA VAL A 293 -6.33 15.45 -11.76
C VAL A 293 -5.76 14.26 -12.53
N VAL A 294 -6.61 13.27 -12.80
CA VAL A 294 -6.21 11.99 -13.40
C VAL A 294 -7.12 11.59 -14.56
N ARG A 295 -6.61 10.69 -15.40
CA ARG A 295 -7.37 9.92 -16.38
C ARG A 295 -7.05 8.46 -16.18
N TYR A 296 -8.08 7.63 -16.20
CA TYR A 296 -7.90 6.18 -16.21
C TYR A 296 -7.81 5.71 -17.65
N VAL A 297 -6.82 4.88 -17.95
CA VAL A 297 -6.62 4.27 -19.27
C VAL A 297 -6.28 2.81 -19.08
N ASP A 298 -6.91 1.95 -19.87
CA ASP A 298 -6.54 0.56 -19.94
C ASP A 298 -5.13 0.43 -20.59
N PRO A 299 -4.12 -0.07 -19.87
CA PRO A 299 -2.75 -0.11 -20.37
C PRO A 299 -2.52 -1.13 -21.49
N ALA A 300 -3.33 -2.19 -21.55
CA ALA A 300 -3.12 -3.30 -22.46
C ALA A 300 -4.47 -3.92 -22.86
N PRO A 301 -4.61 -4.41 -24.11
CA PRO A 301 -5.83 -5.11 -24.51
C PRO A 301 -6.00 -6.40 -23.69
N ALA A 302 -7.25 -6.85 -23.51
CA ALA A 302 -7.58 -8.01 -22.68
C ALA A 302 -6.83 -9.30 -23.11
N GLU A 303 -6.53 -9.46 -24.39
CA GLU A 303 -5.79 -10.61 -24.93
C GLU A 303 -4.31 -10.61 -24.52
N ALA A 304 -3.78 -9.47 -24.08
CA ALA A 304 -2.42 -9.34 -23.55
C ALA A 304 -2.38 -9.49 -22.01
N ALA A 305 -3.52 -9.78 -21.37
CA ALA A 305 -3.57 -10.01 -19.94
C ALA A 305 -2.71 -11.23 -19.56
N CYS A 306 -1.87 -11.04 -18.55
CA CYS A 306 -1.12 -12.15 -17.98
C CYS A 306 -2.03 -12.90 -17.01
N HIS A 307 -2.05 -14.23 -17.12
CA HIS A 307 -2.81 -15.11 -16.23
C HIS A 307 -1.85 -15.89 -15.34
N GLY A 308 -2.13 -15.90 -14.03
CA GLY A 308 -1.36 -16.66 -13.05
C GLY A 308 -0.13 -15.94 -12.49
N ALA A 309 0.54 -16.60 -11.55
CA ALA A 309 1.67 -16.07 -10.79
C ALA A 309 2.86 -15.72 -11.70
N VAL A 310 3.42 -14.53 -11.55
CA VAL A 310 4.64 -14.13 -12.28
C VAL A 310 5.81 -14.04 -11.30
N PRO A 311 6.90 -14.80 -11.51
CA PRO A 311 8.08 -14.76 -10.64
C PRO A 311 8.74 -13.38 -10.70
N ILE A 312 9.16 -12.88 -9.53
CA ILE A 312 9.73 -11.55 -9.40
C ILE A 312 11.19 -11.59 -9.87
N GLY A 313 11.55 -10.62 -10.72
CA GLY A 313 12.92 -10.40 -11.19
C GLY A 313 13.58 -9.19 -10.56
N ALA A 314 12.80 -8.16 -10.21
CA ALA A 314 13.36 -6.89 -9.77
C ALA A 314 12.41 -6.01 -8.94
N LEU A 315 13.00 -5.29 -7.98
CA LEU A 315 12.41 -4.13 -7.30
C LEU A 315 13.11 -2.86 -7.78
N VAL A 316 12.38 -1.92 -8.36
CA VAL A 316 12.93 -0.62 -8.76
C VAL A 316 12.19 0.48 -8.02
N PHE A 317 12.94 1.41 -7.44
CA PHE A 317 12.42 2.57 -6.74
C PHE A 317 12.66 3.84 -7.56
N PRO A 318 11.79 4.15 -8.53
CA PRO A 318 11.91 5.32 -9.39
C PRO A 318 11.62 6.62 -8.65
N THR A 319 12.41 7.65 -8.97
CA THR A 319 12.23 9.06 -8.60
C THR A 319 12.42 9.92 -9.85
N PHE A 320 11.33 10.52 -10.34
CA PHE A 320 11.37 11.52 -11.39
C PHE A 320 11.88 12.86 -10.84
N ASP A 321 12.98 13.37 -11.39
CA ASP A 321 13.53 14.68 -11.05
C ASP A 321 14.08 15.38 -12.30
N PRO A 322 13.35 16.36 -12.87
CA PRO A 322 13.78 17.06 -14.09
C PRO A 322 15.03 17.94 -13.88
N ALA A 323 15.48 18.16 -12.64
CA ALA A 323 16.72 18.89 -12.36
C ALA A 323 17.99 18.04 -12.60
N PHE A 324 17.86 16.71 -12.69
CA PHE A 324 18.99 15.83 -12.99
C PHE A 324 19.43 15.94 -14.44
N ARG A 325 20.72 15.66 -14.70
CA ARG A 325 21.29 15.70 -16.07
C ARG A 325 21.15 14.37 -16.82
N ALA A 326 21.15 13.25 -16.10
CA ALA A 326 21.08 11.91 -16.65
C ALA A 326 20.45 10.96 -15.63
N ALA A 327 19.95 9.81 -16.10
CA ALA A 327 19.47 8.77 -15.20
C ALA A 327 20.63 8.21 -14.35
N SER A 328 20.37 8.01 -13.06
CA SER A 328 21.25 7.36 -12.11
C SER A 328 20.55 6.15 -11.54
N ILE A 329 21.18 4.98 -11.65
CA ILE A 329 20.65 3.73 -11.14
C ILE A 329 21.70 3.03 -10.29
N ALA A 330 21.34 2.64 -9.07
CA ALA A 330 22.25 2.01 -8.12
C ALA A 330 21.56 0.85 -7.39
N ARG A 331 22.31 -0.23 -7.15
CA ARG A 331 21.83 -1.35 -6.33
C ARG A 331 21.70 -0.89 -4.88
N ILE A 332 20.62 -1.28 -4.23
CA ILE A 332 20.38 -1.01 -2.81
C ILE A 332 20.26 -2.31 -2.01
N GLY A 333 20.53 -2.22 -0.70
CA GLY A 333 20.39 -3.35 0.22
C GLY A 333 18.94 -3.62 0.62
N PRO A 334 18.68 -4.79 1.24
CA PRO A 334 17.33 -5.20 1.67
C PRO A 334 16.71 -4.23 2.69
N GLU A 335 17.50 -3.63 3.58
CA GLU A 335 17.02 -2.68 4.60
C GLU A 335 16.44 -1.41 3.96
N GLU A 336 17.17 -0.82 3.01
CA GLU A 336 16.74 0.35 2.25
C GLU A 336 15.51 0.02 1.38
N ALA A 337 15.49 -1.15 0.74
CA ALA A 337 14.36 -1.60 -0.05
C ALA A 337 13.10 -1.77 0.82
N LEU A 338 13.24 -2.34 2.02
CA LEU A 338 12.14 -2.44 2.99
C LEU A 338 11.65 -1.05 3.40
N SER A 339 12.55 -0.13 3.80
CA SER A 339 12.17 1.24 4.18
C SER A 339 11.36 1.93 3.08
N ARG A 340 11.81 1.83 1.83
CA ARG A 340 11.11 2.43 0.68
C ARG A 340 9.75 1.78 0.41
N LEU A 341 9.60 0.47 0.62
CA LEU A 341 8.28 -0.19 0.54
C LEU A 341 7.34 0.33 1.64
N LEU A 342 7.83 0.52 2.87
CA LEU A 342 7.05 1.12 3.96
C LEU A 342 6.60 2.54 3.63
N GLU A 343 7.54 3.38 3.16
CA GLU A 343 7.28 4.76 2.78
C GLU A 343 6.33 4.88 1.59
N SER A 344 6.35 3.91 0.68
CA SER A 344 5.44 3.88 -0.48
C SER A 344 3.98 3.65 -0.09
N GLY A 345 3.69 3.12 1.09
CA GLY A 345 2.32 2.74 1.48
C GLY A 345 1.99 1.27 1.22
N SER A 346 2.99 0.40 1.12
CA SER A 346 2.77 -1.05 1.00
C SER A 346 2.26 -1.65 2.33
N GLU A 347 1.40 -2.66 2.26
CA GLU A 347 0.72 -3.20 3.43
C GLU A 347 0.74 -4.74 3.42
N VAL A 348 0.97 -5.35 4.58
CA VAL A 348 0.73 -6.79 4.75
C VAL A 348 -0.76 -7.03 5.01
N VAL A 349 -1.25 -8.09 4.40
CA VAL A 349 -2.67 -8.42 4.33
C VAL A 349 -2.86 -9.95 4.47
N GLY A 350 -4.10 -10.42 4.40
CA GLY A 350 -4.42 -11.83 4.57
C GLY A 350 -4.56 -12.23 6.03
N GLU A 351 -4.89 -13.50 6.25
CA GLU A 351 -5.35 -14.02 7.54
C GLU A 351 -4.28 -13.97 8.63
N HIS A 352 -3.04 -14.33 8.28
CA HIS A 352 -1.93 -14.38 9.25
C HIS A 352 -1.10 -13.10 9.34
N ARG A 353 -1.38 -12.11 8.48
CA ARG A 353 -0.66 -10.83 8.38
C ARG A 353 0.84 -10.97 8.61
N SER A 354 1.49 -11.91 7.92
CA SER A 354 2.90 -12.21 8.12
C SER A 354 3.82 -11.25 7.36
N ILE A 355 4.90 -10.79 8.00
CA ILE A 355 5.95 -9.97 7.36
C ILE A 355 6.92 -10.83 6.52
N LYS A 356 6.97 -12.14 6.75
CA LYS A 356 7.91 -13.08 6.11
C LYS A 356 7.92 -13.01 4.57
N PRO A 357 6.78 -12.87 3.87
CA PRO A 357 6.78 -12.78 2.42
C PRO A 357 7.43 -11.48 1.93
N VAL A 358 7.25 -10.38 2.65
CA VAL A 358 7.88 -9.08 2.35
C VAL A 358 9.39 -9.13 2.65
N THR A 359 9.82 -9.81 3.72
CA THR A 359 11.25 -10.00 3.98
C THR A 359 11.91 -10.92 2.96
N ALA A 360 11.26 -12.00 2.55
CA ALA A 360 11.74 -12.86 1.48
C ALA A 360 11.92 -12.08 0.18
N LEU A 361 10.94 -11.24 -0.18
CA LEU A 361 10.99 -10.36 -1.33
C LEU A 361 12.24 -9.48 -1.33
N VAL A 362 12.48 -8.69 -0.27
CA VAL A 362 13.60 -7.73 -0.24
C VAL A 362 14.98 -8.39 -0.12
N ASN A 363 15.06 -9.61 0.45
CA ASN A 363 16.32 -10.33 0.60
C ASN A 363 16.72 -11.12 -0.66
N GLU A 364 15.74 -11.72 -1.35
CA GLU A 364 15.99 -12.61 -2.48
C GLU A 364 15.91 -11.90 -3.83
N THR A 365 15.21 -10.76 -3.91
CA THR A 365 15.05 -9.99 -5.15
C THR A 365 16.06 -8.85 -5.21
N PRO A 366 16.82 -8.70 -6.31
CA PRO A 366 17.67 -7.53 -6.44
C PRO A 366 16.84 -6.25 -6.51
N ALA A 367 17.33 -5.22 -5.83
CA ALA A 367 16.64 -3.94 -5.67
C ALA A 367 17.51 -2.77 -6.16
N TRP A 368 16.89 -1.78 -6.80
CA TRP A 368 17.57 -0.63 -7.38
C TRP A 368 16.88 0.68 -7.01
N SER A 369 17.65 1.69 -6.66
CA SER A 369 17.20 3.08 -6.70
C SER A 369 17.40 3.63 -8.11
N LEU A 370 16.43 4.38 -8.63
CA LEU A 370 16.50 4.99 -9.96
C LEU A 370 16.05 6.45 -9.87
N THR A 371 16.93 7.40 -10.18
CA THR A 371 16.57 8.80 -10.40
C THR A 371 16.69 9.13 -11.87
N PHE A 372 15.70 9.79 -12.47
CA PHE A 372 15.69 10.06 -13.90
C PHE A 372 15.06 11.41 -14.26
N PRO A 373 15.62 12.13 -15.26
CA PRO A 373 15.14 13.46 -15.63
C PRO A 373 14.00 13.47 -16.64
N ASP A 374 13.85 12.39 -17.41
CA ASP A 374 12.82 12.24 -18.42
C ASP A 374 12.47 10.78 -18.67
N LEU A 375 11.32 10.55 -19.31
CA LEU A 375 10.77 9.22 -19.52
C LEU A 375 11.70 8.31 -20.32
N ARG A 376 12.45 8.86 -21.28
CA ARG A 376 13.36 8.08 -22.12
C ARG A 376 14.55 7.58 -21.29
N ALA A 377 15.17 8.47 -20.52
CA ALA A 377 16.29 8.11 -19.66
C ALA A 377 15.89 7.08 -18.59
N GLY A 378 14.71 7.22 -17.99
CA GLY A 378 14.16 6.25 -17.04
C GLY A 378 13.90 4.87 -17.68
N LEU A 379 13.30 4.86 -18.88
CA LEU A 379 13.02 3.65 -19.63
C LEU A 379 14.30 2.89 -20.00
N GLU A 380 15.28 3.58 -20.59
CA GLU A 380 16.57 3.01 -20.97
C GLU A 380 17.31 2.43 -19.75
N ALA A 381 17.29 3.13 -18.60
CA ALA A 381 17.93 2.65 -17.38
C ALA A 381 17.30 1.34 -16.85
N VAL A 382 15.97 1.24 -16.83
CA VAL A 382 15.30 -0.01 -16.41
C VAL A 382 15.62 -1.12 -17.39
N GLN A 383 15.46 -0.90 -18.70
CA GLN A 383 15.68 -1.94 -19.71
C GLN A 383 17.13 -2.46 -19.68
N MET A 384 18.13 -1.58 -19.56
CA MET A 384 19.53 -1.99 -19.47
C MET A 384 19.79 -2.90 -18.26
N GLN A 385 19.25 -2.56 -17.08
CA GLN A 385 19.44 -3.39 -15.89
C GLN A 385 18.70 -4.73 -15.98
N MET A 386 17.47 -4.71 -16.52
CA MET A 386 16.65 -5.92 -16.63
C MET A 386 17.19 -6.89 -17.67
N LEU A 387 17.84 -6.41 -18.75
CA LEU A 387 18.51 -7.26 -19.74
C LEU A 387 19.88 -7.76 -19.26
N ALA A 388 20.57 -7.01 -18.41
CA ALA A 388 21.87 -7.42 -17.85
C ALA A 388 21.76 -8.58 -16.85
N GLY A 389 20.63 -8.71 -16.15
CA GLY A 389 20.37 -9.79 -15.18
C GLY A 389 19.86 -11.11 -15.76
N VAL A 390 19.70 -11.21 -17.09
CA VAL A 390 19.18 -12.42 -17.80
C VAL A 390 20.31 -13.31 -18.34
N LYS A 391 21.58 -12.98 -18.08
CA LYS A 391 22.75 -13.76 -18.52
C LYS A 391 23.29 -14.70 -17.45
#